data_AF-A0A2V9BY47-F1
#
_entry.id   AF-A0A2V9BY47-F1
#
_cell.length_a   1.000
_cell.length_b   1.000
_cell.length_c   1.000
_cell.angle_alpha   90.00
_cell.angle_beta   90.00
_cell.angle_gamma   90.00
#
_symmetry.space_group_name_H-M   'P 1'
#
loop_
_entity.id
_entity.type
_entity.pdbx_description
1 polymer ?
#
loop_
_entity_poly.entity_id
_entity_poly.type
_entity_poly.pdbx_seq_one_letter_code
_entity_poly.pdbx_strand_id
1 'polypeptide(L)'
;MIAAARIGVLGGLMLATALPITAQQPRVVNAKIQTRSAAAGLEKEFRTLLSAQAEPAWIGYAVPMIAGQHQMCCYSSGDEFTHASGCCGPCRLESSHGINLSTDEHSNAGSLGTVKLEGPNYLVALFRIEHKRVDRIRAFSEDCQLDAGGLPFTWLTNVQPAESVAWLASFVTAPLSDAESETTSNQRPSQHA
;
A
#
# COMPACT_ATOMS: atom_id res chain seq x y z
N MET A 1 -68.23 26.27 4.36
CA MET A 1 -68.28 25.17 5.35
C MET A 1 -66.97 24.40 5.23
N ILE A 2 -66.28 24.25 6.37
CA ILE A 2 -64.88 23.83 6.49
C ILE A 2 -64.80 22.30 6.42
N ALA A 3 -63.94 21.74 5.55
CA ALA A 3 -63.61 20.32 5.55
C ALA A 3 -62.13 20.13 5.91
N ALA A 4 -61.90 19.52 7.07
CA ALA A 4 -60.58 19.23 7.62
C ALA A 4 -59.93 18.03 6.90
N ALA A 5 -58.73 18.23 6.35
CA ALA A 5 -57.90 17.16 5.81
C ALA A 5 -56.94 16.63 6.89
N ARG A 6 -57.00 15.32 7.13
CA ARG A 6 -56.23 14.61 8.14
C ARG A 6 -54.75 14.57 7.77
N ILE A 7 -53.88 14.99 8.68
CA ILE A 7 -52.42 14.87 8.57
C ILE A 7 -52.06 13.41 8.84
N GLY A 8 -51.83 12.65 7.76
CA GLY A 8 -51.25 11.31 7.84
C GLY A 8 -49.77 11.40 8.18
N VAL A 9 -49.36 10.71 9.24
CA VAL A 9 -47.97 10.54 9.66
C VAL A 9 -47.20 9.82 8.56
N LEU A 10 -46.37 10.54 7.82
CA LEU A 10 -45.41 9.95 6.89
C LEU A 10 -44.18 9.50 7.69
N GLY A 11 -44.07 8.18 7.87
CA GLY A 11 -42.91 7.52 8.44
C GLY A 11 -41.66 7.87 7.62
N GLY A 12 -40.67 8.44 8.31
CA GLY A 12 -39.38 8.82 7.72
C GLY A 12 -38.60 7.58 7.28
N LEU A 13 -38.46 7.43 5.96
CA LEU A 13 -37.49 6.52 5.35
C LEU A 13 -36.10 7.15 5.55
N MET A 14 -35.36 6.73 6.58
CA MET A 14 -33.93 7.06 6.69
C MET A 14 -33.18 6.29 5.59
N LEU A 15 -32.85 6.97 4.50
CA LEU A 15 -31.80 6.51 3.59
C LEU A 15 -30.46 6.67 4.31
N ALA A 16 -29.90 5.56 4.78
CA ALA A 16 -28.51 5.51 5.22
C ALA A 16 -27.59 5.74 4.01
N THR A 17 -27.13 6.98 3.84
CA THR A 17 -26.11 7.32 2.85
C THR A 17 -24.77 6.77 3.33
N ALA A 18 -24.36 5.62 2.77
CA ALA A 18 -23.00 5.13 2.94
C ALA A 18 -22.04 6.16 2.33
N LEU A 19 -21.30 6.87 3.18
CA LEU A 19 -20.24 7.77 2.75
C LEU A 19 -19.17 6.91 2.05
N PRO A 20 -18.82 7.17 0.78
CA PRO A 20 -17.69 6.50 0.19
C PRO A 20 -16.43 6.95 0.96
N ILE A 21 -15.80 6.01 1.65
CA ILE A 21 -14.45 6.21 2.18
C ILE A 21 -13.56 6.29 0.94
N THR A 22 -13.30 7.50 0.47
CA THR A 22 -12.23 7.75 -0.50
C THR A 22 -10.92 7.53 0.25
N ALA A 23 -10.49 6.27 0.34
CA ALA A 23 -9.12 5.94 0.68
C ALA A 23 -8.23 6.80 -0.23
N GLN A 24 -7.54 7.77 0.39
CA GLN A 24 -6.84 8.84 -0.32
C GLN A 24 -5.83 8.19 -1.26
N GLN A 25 -6.05 8.35 -2.56
CA GLN A 25 -5.09 7.92 -3.55
C GLN A 25 -3.75 8.63 -3.26
N PRO A 26 -2.62 7.90 -3.20
CA PRO A 26 -1.32 8.52 -2.97
C PRO A 26 -0.99 9.50 -4.08
N ARG A 27 -0.05 10.40 -3.83
CA ARG A 27 0.40 11.37 -4.84
C ARG A 27 1.22 10.66 -5.91
N VAL A 28 0.54 10.11 -6.91
CA VAL A 28 1.18 9.49 -8.07
C VAL A 28 1.42 10.54 -9.16
N VAL A 29 2.66 10.66 -9.60
CA VAL A 29 3.13 11.52 -10.69
C VAL A 29 3.57 10.66 -11.88
N ASN A 30 3.64 11.27 -13.06
CA ASN A 30 4.04 10.61 -14.31
C ASN A 30 3.27 9.30 -14.55
N ALA A 31 1.94 9.34 -14.44
CA ALA A 31 1.09 8.16 -14.58
C ALA A 31 -0.16 8.47 -15.40
N LYS A 32 -0.66 7.46 -16.11
CA LYS A 32 -1.99 7.50 -16.73
C LYS A 32 -2.97 6.77 -15.81
N ILE A 33 -3.55 7.51 -14.86
CA ILE A 33 -4.36 6.95 -13.79
C ILE A 33 -5.79 6.63 -14.26
N GLN A 34 -6.24 5.41 -14.00
CA GLN A 34 -7.64 5.01 -14.06
C GLN A 34 -8.08 4.46 -12.70
N THR A 35 -9.20 4.96 -12.16
CA THR A 35 -9.76 4.42 -10.92
C THR A 35 -10.80 3.35 -11.21
N ARG A 36 -10.78 2.25 -10.46
CA ARG A 36 -11.77 1.16 -10.50
C ARG A 36 -12.20 0.77 -9.10
N SER A 37 -13.37 0.16 -8.97
CA SER A 37 -13.88 -0.34 -7.69
C SER A 37 -13.63 -1.84 -7.60
N ALA A 38 -13.04 -2.27 -6.49
CA ALA A 38 -12.89 -3.67 -6.12
C ALA A 38 -14.01 -4.14 -5.16
N ALA A 39 -15.11 -3.38 -5.03
CA ALA A 39 -16.21 -3.74 -4.12
C ALA A 39 -16.86 -5.10 -4.44
N ALA A 40 -16.69 -5.61 -5.66
CA ALA A 40 -17.16 -6.93 -6.09
C ALA A 40 -16.14 -8.06 -5.87
N GLY A 41 -15.03 -7.78 -5.17
CA GLY A 41 -13.95 -8.69 -4.81
C GLY A 41 -12.61 -8.30 -5.44
N LEU A 42 -11.59 -8.13 -4.61
CA LEU A 42 -10.23 -7.73 -5.03
C LEU A 42 -9.61 -8.70 -6.04
N GLU A 43 -9.58 -9.99 -5.73
CA GLU A 43 -8.93 -11.00 -6.56
C GLU A 43 -9.57 -11.08 -7.95
N LYS A 44 -10.90 -10.96 -8.02
CA LYS A 44 -11.64 -10.97 -9.29
C LYS A 44 -11.24 -9.79 -10.19
N GLU A 45 -11.10 -8.60 -9.61
CA GLU A 45 -10.67 -7.40 -10.35
C GLU A 45 -9.22 -7.56 -10.82
N PHE A 46 -8.31 -8.04 -9.97
CA PHE A 46 -6.92 -8.35 -10.36
C PHE A 46 -6.84 -9.35 -11.51
N ARG A 47 -7.58 -10.47 -11.45
CA ARG A 47 -7.61 -11.46 -12.53
C ARG A 47 -8.10 -10.86 -13.85
N THR A 48 -9.10 -9.98 -13.78
CA THR A 48 -9.62 -9.26 -14.96
C THR A 48 -8.54 -8.38 -15.58
N LEU A 49 -7.87 -7.54 -14.77
CA LEU A 49 -6.81 -6.64 -15.22
C LEU A 49 -5.60 -7.42 -15.77
N LEU A 50 -5.17 -8.47 -15.09
CA LEU A 50 -4.07 -9.33 -15.52
C LEU A 50 -4.36 -9.96 -16.90
N SER A 51 -5.56 -10.49 -17.11
CA SER A 51 -5.90 -11.16 -18.37
C SER A 51 -5.82 -10.25 -19.60
N ALA A 52 -6.06 -8.95 -19.40
CA ALA A 52 -6.09 -7.93 -20.45
C ALA A 52 -4.73 -7.23 -20.66
N GLN A 53 -3.77 -7.41 -19.74
CA GLN A 53 -2.55 -6.61 -19.72
C GLN A 53 -1.32 -7.40 -20.21
N ALA A 54 -0.89 -7.12 -21.45
CA ALA A 54 0.35 -7.65 -22.01
C ALA A 54 1.55 -6.72 -21.74
N GLU A 55 1.37 -5.42 -21.95
CA GLU A 55 2.40 -4.38 -21.72
C GLU A 55 2.58 -4.05 -20.22
N PRO A 56 3.69 -3.41 -19.83
CA PRO A 56 3.89 -2.99 -18.43
C PRO A 56 2.80 -2.02 -17.95
N ALA A 57 2.25 -2.29 -16.77
CA ALA A 57 1.34 -1.40 -16.06
C ALA A 57 1.43 -1.58 -14.55
N TRP A 58 0.86 -0.64 -13.80
CA TRP A 58 0.72 -0.71 -12.36
C TRP A 58 -0.75 -0.90 -11.96
N ILE A 59 -0.98 -1.73 -10.95
CA ILE A 59 -2.21 -1.74 -10.15
C ILE A 59 -1.84 -1.31 -8.74
N GLY A 60 -2.60 -0.41 -8.14
CA GLY A 60 -2.38 0.04 -6.77
C GLY A 60 -3.66 0.08 -5.96
N TYR A 61 -3.55 -0.12 -4.65
CA TYR A 61 -4.64 0.12 -3.70
C TYR A 61 -4.11 0.50 -2.32
N ALA A 62 -4.99 1.03 -1.48
CA ALA A 62 -4.69 1.35 -0.08
C ALA A 62 -5.52 0.49 0.87
N VAL A 63 -4.91 0.08 1.98
CA VAL A 63 -5.58 -0.58 3.11
C VAL A 63 -5.14 0.05 4.43
N PRO A 64 -6.00 0.10 5.47
CA PRO A 64 -5.60 0.58 6.79
C PRO A 64 -4.38 -0.18 7.31
N MET A 65 -3.48 0.57 7.93
CA MET A 65 -2.24 0.09 8.54
C MET A 65 -2.36 0.16 10.07
N ILE A 66 -1.63 -0.71 10.76
CA ILE A 66 -1.50 -0.66 12.23
C ILE A 66 -0.81 0.66 12.61
N ALA A 67 -1.34 1.37 13.60
CA ALA A 67 -0.73 2.61 14.06
C ALA A 67 0.75 2.43 14.43
N GLY A 68 1.56 3.46 14.12
CA GLY A 68 3.00 3.46 14.38
C GLY A 68 3.75 4.25 13.31
N GLN A 69 5.05 4.46 13.54
CA GLN A 69 5.92 5.16 12.59
C GLN A 69 6.38 4.20 11.49
N HIS A 70 5.53 4.01 10.48
CA HIS A 70 5.78 3.12 9.35
C HIS A 70 6.11 3.90 8.06
N GLN A 71 7.07 4.82 8.16
CA GLN A 71 7.52 5.61 7.01
C GLN A 71 8.29 4.72 6.05
N MET A 72 7.77 4.55 4.85
CA MET A 72 8.34 3.66 3.83
C MET A 72 8.54 4.37 2.49
N CYS A 73 8.80 5.68 2.55
CA CYS A 73 9.21 6.44 1.38
C CYS A 73 10.68 6.20 1.02
N CYS A 74 11.05 6.58 -0.20
CA CYS A 74 12.36 6.35 -0.77
C CYS A 74 13.31 7.42 -0.26
N TYR A 75 14.19 7.09 0.69
CA TYR A 75 15.26 7.96 1.14
C TYR A 75 16.51 7.72 0.29
N SER A 76 17.05 8.76 -0.36
CA SER A 76 18.40 8.69 -0.93
C SER A 76 19.40 9.17 0.11
N SER A 77 20.30 8.29 0.58
CA SER A 77 21.41 8.65 1.45
C SER A 77 22.60 9.19 0.64
N GLY A 78 22.36 10.20 -0.18
CA GLY A 78 23.38 10.94 -0.92
C GLY A 78 23.57 12.32 -0.28
N ASP A 79 24.82 12.76 -0.24
CA ASP A 79 25.41 14.00 0.23
C ASP A 79 24.96 15.27 -0.52
N GLU A 80 23.69 15.33 -0.93
CA GLU A 80 23.10 16.49 -1.59
C GLU A 80 21.87 16.98 -0.81
N PHE A 81 22.13 17.46 0.41
CA PHE A 81 21.19 18.25 1.22
C PHE A 81 21.09 19.69 0.71
N THR A 82 20.98 19.91 -0.61
CA THR A 82 20.61 21.24 -1.13
C THR A 82 19.09 21.37 -1.10
N HIS A 83 18.65 21.99 -0.02
CA HIS A 83 17.29 22.38 0.31
C HIS A 83 16.61 23.20 -0.79
N ALA A 84 15.64 22.59 -1.49
CA ALA A 84 14.50 23.28 -2.07
C ALA A 84 13.28 22.33 -2.04
N SER A 85 12.44 22.50 -1.01
CA SER A 85 11.08 21.91 -0.87
C SER A 85 10.95 20.42 -1.23
N GLY A 86 11.26 19.55 -0.26
CA GLY A 86 11.01 18.11 -0.34
C GLY A 86 12.30 17.33 -0.53
N CYS A 87 12.88 16.84 0.57
CA CYS A 87 13.95 15.87 0.42
C CYS A 87 13.40 14.66 -0.32
N CYS A 88 14.31 14.03 -1.07
CA CYS A 88 14.24 12.62 -1.43
C CYS A 88 13.51 12.30 -2.76
N GLY A 89 12.95 13.29 -3.46
CA GLY A 89 12.35 13.09 -4.79
C GLY A 89 11.17 12.10 -4.79
N PRO A 90 10.50 11.84 -5.93
CA PRO A 90 9.46 10.84 -5.95
C PRO A 90 10.04 9.43 -5.92
N CYS A 91 9.35 8.52 -5.23
CA CYS A 91 9.59 7.09 -5.29
C CYS A 91 9.38 6.56 -6.70
N ARG A 92 10.47 6.37 -7.45
CA ARG A 92 10.43 5.81 -8.80
C ARG A 92 10.11 4.32 -8.78
N LEU A 93 8.90 3.97 -9.22
CA LEU A 93 8.36 2.61 -9.17
C LEU A 93 9.10 1.64 -10.10
N GLU A 94 9.56 2.13 -11.25
CA GLU A 94 10.33 1.34 -12.23
C GLU A 94 11.81 1.14 -11.86
N SER A 95 12.29 1.67 -10.73
CA SER A 95 13.68 1.48 -10.31
C SER A 95 13.98 0.01 -9.98
N SER A 96 15.21 -0.45 -10.19
CA SER A 96 15.67 -1.76 -9.73
C SER A 96 15.99 -1.78 -8.23
N HIS A 97 16.27 -0.62 -7.64
CA HIS A 97 16.56 -0.49 -6.21
C HIS A 97 15.31 -0.77 -5.37
N GLY A 98 15.51 -1.52 -4.28
CA GLY A 98 14.48 -1.89 -3.31
C GLY A 98 14.05 -0.72 -2.43
N ILE A 99 13.05 -0.96 -1.59
CA ILE A 99 12.60 -0.05 -0.55
C ILE A 99 13.33 -0.38 0.77
N ASN A 100 13.80 0.63 1.49
CA ASN A 100 14.27 0.45 2.86
C ASN A 100 13.07 0.68 3.78
N LEU A 101 12.65 -0.36 4.51
CA LEU A 101 11.63 -0.25 5.55
C LEU A 101 12.35 -0.02 6.88
N SER A 102 12.25 1.19 7.42
CA SER A 102 12.81 1.51 8.74
C SER A 102 11.71 1.38 9.78
N THR A 103 12.01 0.65 10.87
CA THR A 103 11.12 0.55 12.05
C THR A 103 11.56 1.46 13.20
N ASP A 104 12.69 2.17 13.01
CA ASP A 104 13.31 2.99 14.04
C ASP A 104 12.75 4.42 14.05
N GLU A 105 12.39 4.89 15.26
CA GLU A 105 11.95 6.27 15.60
C GLU A 105 13.04 7.35 15.43
N HIS A 106 14.00 7.16 14.53
CA HIS A 106 15.02 8.16 14.22
C HIS A 106 14.97 8.58 12.76
N SER A 107 13.77 8.78 12.22
CA SER A 107 13.65 9.81 11.19
C SER A 107 13.86 11.15 11.90
N ASN A 108 15.08 11.68 11.84
CA ASN A 108 15.31 13.11 12.07
C ASN A 108 14.52 13.88 11.01
N ALA A 109 13.21 14.05 11.24
CA ALA A 109 12.35 15.01 10.55
C ALA A 109 12.69 16.40 11.08
N GLY A 110 13.97 16.76 10.99
CA GLY A 110 14.50 18.08 11.27
C GLY A 110 14.94 18.71 9.97
N SER A 111 14.00 18.99 9.05
CA SER A 111 14.24 20.03 8.04
C SER A 111 12.96 20.44 7.30
N LEU A 112 12.36 21.54 7.77
CA LEU A 112 11.47 22.45 7.03
C LEU A 112 10.25 21.82 6.31
N GLY A 113 9.46 21.07 7.06
CA GLY A 113 8.10 20.66 6.71
C GLY A 113 7.31 20.34 7.99
N THR A 114 5.99 20.40 7.93
CA THR A 114 5.10 20.03 9.04
C THR A 114 5.50 18.67 9.59
N VAL A 115 5.96 18.62 10.84
CA VAL A 115 6.23 17.35 11.53
C VAL A 115 4.88 16.68 11.76
N LYS A 116 4.58 15.66 10.96
CA LYS A 116 3.41 14.81 11.19
C LYS A 116 3.77 13.92 12.38
N LEU A 117 3.23 14.27 13.54
CA LEU A 117 3.45 13.55 14.81
C LEU A 117 2.75 12.18 14.84
N GLU A 118 1.89 11.93 13.86
CA GLU A 118 1.17 10.68 13.64
C GLU A 118 1.75 9.97 12.42
N GLY A 119 1.93 8.65 12.51
CA GLY A 119 2.34 7.84 11.37
C GLY A 119 1.33 7.85 10.21
N PRO A 120 1.69 7.23 9.07
CA PRO A 120 0.74 6.99 8.00
C PRO A 120 -0.37 6.02 8.48
N ASN A 121 -1.59 6.22 8.01
CA ASN A 121 -2.75 5.42 8.40
C ASN A 121 -3.06 4.28 7.42
N TYR A 122 -2.51 4.36 6.21
CA TYR A 122 -2.75 3.44 5.12
C TYR A 122 -1.43 2.94 4.52
N LEU A 123 -1.40 1.63 4.28
CA LEU A 123 -0.44 0.96 3.41
C LEU A 123 -0.92 1.07 1.97
N VAL A 124 -0.06 1.54 1.08
CA VAL A 124 -0.25 1.50 -0.37
C VAL A 124 0.46 0.28 -0.92
N ALA A 125 -0.30 -0.71 -1.41
CA ALA A 125 0.23 -1.88 -2.10
C ALA A 125 0.17 -1.65 -3.62
N LEU A 126 1.29 -1.87 -4.30
CA LEU A 126 1.45 -1.67 -5.73
C LEU A 126 1.97 -2.94 -6.40
N PHE A 127 1.42 -3.25 -7.56
CA PHE A 127 1.71 -4.46 -8.31
C PHE A 127 2.07 -4.04 -9.73
N ARG A 128 3.31 -4.30 -10.13
CA ARG A 128 3.70 -4.21 -11.53
C ARG A 128 3.23 -5.47 -12.21
N ILE A 129 2.51 -5.27 -13.30
CA ILE A 129 1.95 -6.33 -14.11
C ILE A 129 2.48 -6.23 -15.52
N GLU A 130 2.82 -7.37 -16.09
CA GLU A 130 3.34 -7.48 -17.45
C GLU A 130 3.18 -8.93 -17.92
N HIS A 131 2.92 -9.13 -19.21
CA HIS A 131 2.61 -10.44 -19.80
C HIS A 131 1.61 -11.27 -18.96
N LYS A 132 0.52 -10.63 -18.53
CA LYS A 132 -0.58 -11.25 -17.79
C LYS A 132 -0.23 -11.88 -16.45
N ARG A 133 0.88 -11.44 -15.84
CA ARG A 133 1.30 -11.84 -14.49
C ARG A 133 1.70 -10.62 -13.66
N VAL A 134 1.71 -10.79 -12.34
CA VAL A 134 2.41 -9.87 -11.44
C VAL A 134 3.91 -10.21 -11.50
N ASP A 135 4.74 -9.22 -11.78
CA ASP A 135 6.20 -9.39 -11.79
C ASP A 135 6.89 -8.75 -10.57
N ARG A 136 6.24 -7.76 -9.95
CA ARG A 136 6.80 -7.03 -8.80
C ARG A 136 5.69 -6.54 -7.89
N ILE A 137 5.92 -6.66 -6.59
CA ILE A 137 5.07 -6.09 -5.55
C ILE A 137 5.90 -5.05 -4.80
N ARG A 138 5.33 -3.87 -4.55
CA ARG A 138 5.93 -2.79 -3.76
C ARG A 138 4.92 -2.28 -2.75
N ALA A 139 5.43 -1.75 -1.64
CA ALA A 139 4.65 -1.22 -0.55
C ALA A 139 5.15 0.18 -0.20
N PHE A 140 4.24 1.13 -0.05
CA PHE A 140 4.54 2.53 0.31
C PHE A 140 3.56 3.06 1.36
N SER A 141 3.91 4.14 2.04
CA SER A 141 3.00 4.86 2.91
C SER A 141 2.24 5.90 2.08
N GLU A 142 1.04 6.25 2.53
CA GLU A 142 0.12 7.17 1.83
C GLU A 142 0.71 8.54 1.47
N ASP A 143 1.73 8.97 2.22
CA ASP A 143 2.38 10.27 2.13
C ASP A 143 3.54 10.30 1.13
N CYS A 144 3.95 9.16 0.58
CA CYS A 144 4.97 9.12 -0.46
C CYS A 144 4.45 9.70 -1.78
N GLN A 145 5.27 10.54 -2.43
CA GLN A 145 5.07 10.85 -3.84
C GLN A 145 5.64 9.70 -4.68
N LEU A 146 4.84 9.11 -5.56
CA LEU A 146 5.20 7.95 -6.37
C LEU A 146 5.34 8.34 -7.84
N ASP A 147 6.45 8.02 -8.49
CA ASP A 147 6.67 8.24 -9.92
C ASP A 147 6.49 6.92 -10.68
N ALA A 148 5.44 6.83 -11.51
CA ALA A 148 5.10 5.63 -12.27
C ALA A 148 5.78 5.53 -13.64
N GLY A 149 6.70 6.44 -13.98
CA GLY A 149 7.53 6.34 -15.20
C GLY A 149 6.76 6.43 -16.52
N GLY A 150 5.56 7.02 -16.52
CA GLY A 150 4.68 7.17 -17.68
C GLY A 150 3.76 5.97 -17.95
N LEU A 151 3.79 4.94 -17.09
CA LEU A 151 3.02 3.72 -17.29
C LEU A 151 1.52 3.91 -16.99
N PRO A 152 0.65 3.07 -17.59
CA PRO A 152 -0.73 2.92 -17.15
C PRO A 152 -0.78 2.55 -15.68
N PHE A 153 -1.68 3.19 -14.93
CA PHE A 153 -1.79 3.00 -13.48
C PHE A 153 -3.26 2.84 -13.11
N THR A 154 -3.65 1.64 -12.65
CA THR A 154 -5.02 1.40 -12.18
C THR A 154 -5.07 1.51 -10.66
N TRP A 155 -5.85 2.45 -10.13
CA TRP A 155 -6.10 2.58 -8.70
C TRP A 155 -7.39 1.87 -8.31
N LEU A 156 -7.31 0.87 -7.42
CA LEU A 156 -8.47 0.16 -6.90
C LEU A 156 -8.96 0.79 -5.60
N THR A 157 -10.27 1.01 -5.55
CA THR A 157 -11.01 1.53 -4.39
C THR A 157 -11.88 0.44 -3.78
N ASN A 158 -12.37 0.64 -2.55
CA ASN A 158 -13.24 -0.30 -1.83
C ASN A 158 -12.58 -1.67 -1.59
N VAL A 159 -11.26 -1.70 -1.42
CA VAL A 159 -10.51 -2.93 -1.09
C VAL A 159 -10.70 -3.25 0.38
N GLN A 160 -11.12 -4.48 0.68
CA GLN A 160 -11.26 -4.95 2.05
C GLN A 160 -9.90 -5.42 2.60
N PRO A 161 -9.55 -5.11 3.88
CA PRO A 161 -8.26 -5.51 4.45
C PRO A 161 -8.00 -7.03 4.37
N ALA A 162 -9.03 -7.84 4.67
CA ALA A 162 -8.93 -9.30 4.60
C ALA A 162 -8.66 -9.80 3.18
N GLU A 163 -9.26 -9.18 2.15
CA GLU A 163 -9.01 -9.55 0.76
C GLU A 163 -7.60 -9.18 0.32
N SER A 164 -7.07 -8.04 0.78
CA SER A 164 -5.67 -7.66 0.54
C SER A 164 -4.70 -8.70 1.10
N VAL A 165 -4.92 -9.14 2.35
CA VAL A 165 -4.08 -10.17 2.98
C VAL A 165 -4.17 -11.50 2.22
N ALA A 166 -5.39 -11.95 1.88
CA ALA A 166 -5.58 -13.19 1.12
C ALA A 166 -4.90 -13.13 -0.26
N TRP A 167 -5.01 -11.99 -0.96
CA TRP A 167 -4.37 -11.78 -2.26
C TRP A 167 -2.84 -11.78 -2.14
N LEU A 168 -2.28 -11.01 -1.20
CA LEU A 168 -0.83 -10.97 -0.96
C LEU A 168 -0.28 -12.35 -0.56
N ALA A 169 -1.01 -13.10 0.26
CA ALA A 169 -0.63 -14.46 0.66
C ALA A 169 -0.49 -15.41 -0.53
N SER A 170 -1.22 -15.20 -1.64
CA SER A 170 -1.09 -16.02 -2.85
C SER A 170 0.29 -15.93 -3.52
N PHE A 171 1.07 -14.88 -3.23
CA PHE A 171 2.42 -14.70 -3.75
C PHE A 171 3.51 -15.24 -2.83
N VAL A 172 3.17 -15.61 -1.59
CA VAL A 172 4.12 -16.18 -0.63
C VAL A 172 4.19 -17.68 -0.86
N THR A 173 5.25 -18.14 -1.51
CA THR A 173 5.58 -19.56 -1.57
C THR A 173 6.40 -19.94 -0.33
N ALA A 174 5.83 -20.72 0.59
CA ALA A 174 6.59 -21.32 1.69
C ALA A 174 6.42 -22.83 1.70
N PRO A 175 7.48 -23.54 2.10
CA PRO A 175 7.39 -24.25 3.36
C PRO A 175 8.32 -23.57 4.35
N LEU A 176 7.75 -23.02 5.42
CA LEU A 176 8.49 -22.86 6.66
C LEU A 176 8.74 -24.29 7.15
N SER A 177 9.85 -24.87 6.72
CA SER A 177 10.35 -26.08 7.35
C SER A 177 10.98 -25.63 8.66
N ASP A 178 10.40 -26.11 9.76
CA ASP A 178 10.92 -25.95 11.10
C ASP A 178 12.38 -26.43 11.10
N ALA A 179 13.31 -25.48 11.13
CA ALA A 179 14.72 -25.77 11.39
C ALA A 179 14.89 -26.04 12.89
N GLU A 180 14.32 -27.16 13.35
CA GLU A 180 14.79 -27.86 14.53
C GLU A 180 16.12 -28.51 14.14
N SER A 181 17.20 -27.73 14.13
CA SER A 181 18.56 -28.26 14.13
C SER A 181 19.01 -28.40 15.58
N GLU A 182 18.52 -29.50 16.14
CA GLU A 182 19.17 -30.31 17.16
C GLU A 182 20.65 -29.92 17.36
N THR A 183 20.89 -29.18 18.44
CA THR A 183 22.24 -28.93 18.94
C THR A 183 22.83 -30.27 19.37
N THR A 184 23.46 -30.97 18.43
CA THR A 184 24.34 -32.09 18.74
C THR A 184 25.59 -31.49 19.37
N SER A 185 25.58 -31.50 20.71
CA SER A 185 26.73 -31.32 21.58
C SER A 185 27.89 -32.16 21.06
N ASN A 186 28.83 -31.54 20.34
CA ASN A 186 30.10 -32.19 20.01
C ASN A 186 31.17 -31.64 20.97
N GLN A 187 31.38 -32.43 22.01
CA GLN A 187 32.33 -32.22 23.10
C GLN A 187 33.76 -32.11 22.54
N ARG A 188 34.43 -30.97 22.77
CA ARG A 188 35.86 -30.78 22.48
C ARG A 188 36.68 -31.44 23.61
N PRO A 189 37.56 -32.43 23.34
CA PRO A 189 38.41 -32.99 24.39
C PRO A 189 39.51 -31.98 24.78
N SER A 190 39.65 -31.74 26.08
CA SER A 190 40.75 -31.00 26.69
C SER A 190 42.04 -31.83 26.61
N GLN A 191 43.07 -31.30 25.95
CA GLN A 191 44.44 -31.79 26.05
C GLN A 191 45.36 -30.57 26.16
N HIS A 192 45.75 -30.21 27.38
CA HIS A 192 46.96 -29.43 27.62
C HIS A 192 47.86 -30.24 28.53
N ALA A 193 49.03 -30.55 28.00
CA ALA A 193 50.21 -31.05 28.71
C ALA A 193 50.93 -29.90 29.42
#